data_AF-A0A0Q6ZFG3-F1
#
_entry.id   AF-A0A0Q6ZFG3-F1
#
_cell.length_a   1.000
_cell.length_b   1.000
_cell.length_c   1.000
_cell.angle_alpha   90.00
_cell.angle_beta   90.00
_cell.angle_gamma   90.00
#
_symmetry.space_group_name_H-M   'P 1'
#
loop_
_entity.id
_entity.type
_entity.pdbx_description
1 polymer ?
#
loop_
_entity_poly.entity_id
_entity_poly.type
_entity_poly.pdbx_seq_one_letter_code
_entity_poly.pdbx_strand_id
1 'polypeptide(L)'
;MAAQLDIIADTKLREDPRLAPRPLLRQTCVKAAAPSASSSLTARVQNPVAPSASSSVDPRIAAIDRRRAAAGIAHDQFARLAGVNIWTWRDLRRGNRAPMGATLAKLQAALDAPRETKPPQVVAAFHRLVMQTIAMQMAFDLAMLLATDFSVQRPSNPQWLRAARIRQMASYITSVELGVSNADLGRAIGDTRANIKYARDAIEDLREDGNEIDRVLVAVTQLVRA
;
A
#
# COMPACT_ATOMS: atom_id res chain seq x y z
N MET A 1 16.18 49.81 7.08
CA MET A 1 17.49 49.32 7.56
C MET A 1 17.62 47.88 7.10
N ALA A 2 18.30 47.67 5.97
CA ALA A 2 18.43 46.38 5.29
C ALA A 2 19.58 45.59 5.92
N ALA A 3 19.28 44.41 6.45
CA ALA A 3 20.29 43.46 6.89
C ALA A 3 20.66 42.54 5.72
N GLN A 4 21.93 42.62 5.35
CA GLN A 4 22.60 41.93 4.27
C GLN A 4 22.83 40.47 4.69
N LEU A 5 22.18 39.52 4.01
CA LEU A 5 22.44 38.10 4.16
C LEU A 5 23.56 37.72 3.20
N ASP A 6 24.79 37.69 3.72
CA ASP A 6 25.92 37.06 3.04
C ASP A 6 25.67 35.55 3.00
N ILE A 7 25.23 35.09 1.83
CA ILE A 7 25.18 33.67 1.47
C ILE A 7 26.63 33.19 1.38
N ILE A 8 27.01 32.40 2.38
CA ILE A 8 28.27 31.66 2.45
C ILE A 8 28.37 30.81 1.18
N ALA A 9 29.18 31.27 0.23
CA ALA A 9 29.72 30.46 -0.85
C ALA A 9 30.77 29.52 -0.26
N ASP A 10 30.31 28.46 0.41
CA ASP A 10 31.21 27.44 0.97
C ASP A 10 31.66 26.47 -0.13
N THR A 11 32.61 26.94 -0.93
CA THR A 11 33.26 26.16 -1.99
C THR A 11 34.09 24.99 -1.45
N LYS A 12 34.27 24.84 -0.13
CA LYS A 12 35.10 23.77 0.46
C LYS A 12 34.41 22.42 0.56
N LEU A 13 33.08 22.34 0.46
CA LEU A 13 32.35 21.06 0.48
C LEU A 13 32.43 20.28 -0.85
N ARG A 14 32.94 20.89 -1.92
CA ARG A 14 32.98 20.27 -3.25
C ARG A 14 34.15 19.32 -3.46
N GLU A 15 35.15 19.35 -2.58
CA GLU A 15 36.39 18.57 -2.71
C GLU A 15 36.59 17.52 -1.61
N ASP A 16 35.55 17.13 -0.88
CA ASP A 16 35.69 16.05 0.12
C ASP A 16 35.85 14.68 -0.58
N PRO A 17 37.03 14.02 -0.49
CA PRO A 17 37.29 12.73 -1.14
C PRO A 17 36.39 11.59 -0.62
N ARG A 18 35.68 11.79 0.49
CA ARG A 18 34.70 10.84 1.02
C ARG A 18 33.39 10.80 0.24
N LEU A 19 33.09 11.84 -0.54
CA LEU A 19 31.92 11.91 -1.42
C LEU A 19 32.17 11.28 -2.79
N ALA A 20 33.38 10.75 -3.04
CA ALA A 20 33.66 10.01 -4.26
C ALA A 20 32.76 8.75 -4.34
N PRO A 21 32.08 8.51 -5.46
CA PRO A 21 31.21 7.35 -5.62
C PRO A 21 32.03 6.06 -5.46
N ARG A 22 31.67 5.25 -4.46
CA ARG A 22 32.29 3.94 -4.25
C ARG A 22 32.16 3.10 -5.53
N PRO A 23 33.25 2.50 -6.02
CA PRO A 23 33.18 1.62 -7.18
C PRO A 23 32.25 0.45 -6.87
N LEU A 24 31.28 0.21 -7.75
CA LEU A 24 30.33 -0.89 -7.67
C LEU A 24 31.08 -2.22 -7.85
N LEU A 25 31.55 -2.79 -6.75
CA LEU A 25 32.03 -4.17 -6.71
C LEU A 25 30.85 -5.09 -6.99
N ARG A 26 30.75 -5.58 -8.24
CA ARG A 26 29.87 -6.69 -8.62
C ARG A 26 30.28 -7.92 -7.80
N GLN A 27 29.57 -8.17 -6.70
CA GLN A 27 29.61 -9.48 -6.04
C GLN A 27 28.94 -10.49 -6.97
N THR A 28 29.75 -11.35 -7.57
CA THR A 28 29.28 -12.58 -8.21
C THR A 28 28.80 -13.52 -7.11
N CYS A 29 27.49 -13.66 -6.94
CA CYS A 29 26.91 -14.71 -6.10
C CYS A 29 27.27 -16.07 -6.67
N VAL A 30 28.24 -16.74 -6.04
CA VAL A 30 28.52 -18.17 -6.25
C VAL A 30 27.38 -18.96 -5.61
N LYS A 31 26.57 -19.59 -6.45
CA LYS A 31 25.42 -20.41 -6.08
C LYS A 31 25.91 -21.68 -5.38
N ALA A 32 25.77 -21.75 -4.06
CA ALA A 32 26.06 -22.95 -3.29
C ALA A 32 25.09 -24.08 -3.65
N ALA A 33 25.65 -25.24 -4.00
CA ALA A 33 24.92 -26.46 -4.31
C ALA A 33 24.24 -27.03 -3.05
N ALA A 34 22.95 -27.33 -3.17
CA ALA A 34 22.17 -27.95 -2.11
C ALA A 34 22.45 -29.46 -2.02
N PRO A 35 22.52 -30.06 -0.81
CA PRO A 35 22.62 -31.50 -0.64
C PRO A 35 21.29 -32.20 -0.93
N SER A 36 21.39 -33.23 -1.77
CA SER A 36 20.36 -34.22 -2.07
C SER A 36 20.02 -35.05 -0.81
N ALA A 37 18.79 -34.88 -0.29
CA ALA A 37 18.26 -35.71 0.78
C ALA A 37 17.20 -36.69 0.23
N SER A 38 17.39 -37.93 0.65
CA SER A 38 16.78 -39.18 0.23
C SER A 38 15.26 -39.27 0.32
N SER A 39 14.75 -40.06 -0.62
CA SER A 39 13.38 -40.53 -0.78
C SER A 39 12.88 -41.41 0.37
N SER A 40 11.68 -41.10 0.87
CA SER A 40 10.85 -42.03 1.62
C SER A 40 9.53 -42.21 0.86
N LEU A 41 9.44 -43.29 0.09
CA LEU A 41 8.22 -43.72 -0.58
C LEU A 41 7.17 -44.11 0.47
N THR A 42 6.12 -43.30 0.62
CA THR A 42 4.82 -43.81 1.07
C THR A 42 3.89 -43.83 -0.14
N ALA A 43 3.51 -45.04 -0.54
CA ALA A 43 2.61 -45.31 -1.66
C ALA A 43 1.23 -44.69 -1.37
N ARG A 44 1.00 -43.49 -1.91
CA ARG A 44 -0.30 -42.85 -1.92
C ARG A 44 -1.17 -43.57 -2.94
N VAL A 45 -2.17 -44.31 -2.47
CA VAL A 45 -3.24 -44.92 -3.27
C VAL A 45 -3.85 -43.84 -4.16
N GLN A 46 -3.49 -43.86 -5.44
CA GLN A 46 -4.11 -43.04 -6.47
C GLN A 46 -5.45 -43.67 -6.79
N ASN A 47 -6.52 -43.19 -6.15
CA ASN A 47 -7.87 -43.46 -6.65
C ASN A 47 -7.98 -42.82 -8.04
N PRO A 48 -8.26 -43.60 -9.10
CA PRO A 48 -8.50 -43.05 -10.43
C PRO A 48 -9.82 -42.27 -10.40
N VAL A 49 -9.72 -40.96 -10.21
CA VAL A 49 -10.86 -40.06 -10.41
C VAL A 49 -11.14 -40.07 -11.90
N ALA A 50 -12.27 -40.68 -12.27
CA ALA A 50 -12.77 -40.68 -13.63
C ALA A 50 -12.76 -39.26 -14.22
N PRO A 51 -12.44 -39.08 -15.51
CA PRO A 51 -12.47 -37.78 -16.16
C PRO A 51 -13.91 -37.25 -16.14
N SER A 52 -14.22 -36.44 -15.13
CA SER A 52 -15.50 -35.77 -15.01
C SER A 52 -15.68 -34.89 -16.23
N ALA A 53 -16.81 -35.11 -16.91
CA ALA A 53 -17.25 -34.38 -18.08
C ALA A 53 -16.95 -32.88 -17.94
N SER A 54 -16.37 -32.30 -18.99
CA SER A 54 -16.06 -30.88 -19.16
C SER A 54 -17.04 -29.99 -18.40
N SER A 55 -16.65 -29.53 -17.20
CA SER A 55 -17.45 -28.61 -16.39
C SER A 55 -17.47 -27.26 -17.09
N SER A 56 -18.41 -27.07 -17.99
CA SER A 56 -18.62 -25.78 -18.63
C SER A 56 -18.98 -24.77 -17.54
N VAL A 57 -18.10 -23.80 -17.31
CA VAL A 57 -18.33 -22.72 -16.35
C VAL A 57 -19.65 -22.01 -16.71
N ASP A 58 -20.53 -21.81 -15.72
CA ASP A 58 -21.81 -21.13 -15.93
C ASP A 58 -21.56 -19.76 -16.60
N PRO A 59 -22.23 -19.46 -17.74
CA PRO A 59 -21.98 -18.23 -18.51
C PRO A 59 -22.24 -16.95 -17.69
N ARG A 60 -23.12 -17.01 -16.69
CA ARG A 60 -23.40 -15.87 -15.79
C ARG A 60 -22.22 -15.58 -14.89
N ILE A 61 -21.58 -16.62 -14.35
CA ILE A 61 -20.36 -16.46 -13.52
C ILE A 61 -19.22 -15.89 -14.37
N ALA A 62 -19.06 -16.34 -15.61
CA ALA A 62 -18.08 -15.78 -16.54
C ALA A 62 -18.36 -14.29 -16.84
N ALA A 63 -19.63 -13.90 -17.02
CA ALA A 63 -20.02 -12.50 -17.21
C ALA A 63 -19.72 -11.63 -15.99
N ILE A 64 -20.03 -12.12 -14.77
CA ILE A 64 -19.71 -11.46 -13.50
C ILE A 64 -18.19 -11.27 -13.35
N ASP A 65 -17.37 -12.29 -13.66
CA ASP A 65 -15.91 -12.20 -13.54
C ASP A 65 -15.31 -11.19 -14.53
N ARG A 66 -15.86 -11.09 -15.75
CA ARG A 66 -15.49 -10.05 -16.72
C ARG A 66 -15.84 -8.64 -16.22
N ARG A 67 -17.05 -8.42 -15.70
CA ARG A 67 -17.45 -7.13 -15.10
C ARG A 67 -16.53 -6.76 -13.93
N ARG A 68 -16.24 -7.71 -13.04
CA ARG A 68 -15.28 -7.52 -11.94
C ARG A 68 -13.90 -7.13 -12.45
N ALA A 69 -13.39 -7.81 -13.48
CA ALA A 69 -12.08 -7.53 -14.09
C ALA A 69 -12.03 -6.12 -14.68
N ALA A 70 -13.03 -5.74 -15.46
CA ALA A 70 -13.16 -4.40 -16.05
C ALA A 70 -13.23 -3.31 -14.97
N ALA A 71 -13.85 -3.62 -13.83
CA ALA A 71 -13.93 -2.71 -12.70
C ALA A 71 -12.66 -2.71 -11.81
N GLY A 72 -11.65 -3.54 -12.12
CA GLY A 72 -10.37 -3.59 -11.42
C GLY A 72 -10.43 -4.16 -9.98
N ILE A 73 -11.47 -4.91 -9.62
CA ILE A 73 -11.64 -5.43 -8.25
C ILE A 73 -10.85 -6.73 -8.09
N ALA A 74 -9.98 -6.83 -7.08
CA ALA A 74 -9.31 -8.09 -6.77
C ALA A 74 -10.32 -9.18 -6.34
N HIS A 75 -10.03 -10.46 -6.58
CA HIS A 75 -10.97 -11.54 -6.25
C HIS A 75 -11.35 -11.59 -4.76
N ASP A 76 -10.38 -11.39 -3.86
CA ASP A 76 -10.61 -11.39 -2.41
C ASP A 76 -11.51 -10.23 -1.97
N GLN A 77 -11.25 -9.05 -2.54
CA GLN A 77 -12.07 -7.86 -2.32
C GLN A 77 -13.50 -8.08 -2.83
N PHE A 78 -13.65 -8.65 -4.03
CA PHE A 78 -14.95 -8.91 -4.62
C PHE A 78 -15.76 -9.92 -3.80
N ALA A 79 -15.14 -11.01 -3.36
CA ALA A 79 -15.78 -12.00 -2.50
C ALA A 79 -16.23 -11.39 -1.16
N ARG A 80 -15.39 -10.53 -0.56
CA ARG A 80 -15.72 -9.79 0.66
C ARG A 80 -16.90 -8.83 0.45
N LEU A 81 -16.90 -8.05 -0.63
CA LEU A 81 -18.00 -7.12 -0.98
C LEU A 81 -19.31 -7.87 -1.20
N ALA A 82 -19.27 -9.05 -1.82
CA ALA A 82 -20.44 -9.89 -2.02
C ALA A 82 -20.88 -10.67 -0.77
N GLY A 83 -20.11 -10.65 0.32
CA GLY A 83 -20.37 -11.47 1.50
C GLY A 83 -20.34 -12.97 1.18
N VAL A 84 -19.44 -13.40 0.29
CA VAL A 84 -19.24 -14.80 -0.12
C VAL A 84 -17.82 -15.22 0.26
N ASN A 85 -17.65 -16.45 0.75
CA ASN A 85 -16.33 -16.99 1.03
C ASN A 85 -15.47 -17.05 -0.26
N ILE A 86 -14.20 -16.68 -0.17
CA ILE A 86 -13.27 -16.67 -1.31
C ILE A 86 -13.13 -18.04 -2.00
N TRP A 87 -13.19 -19.13 -1.24
CA TRP A 87 -13.12 -20.49 -1.79
C TRP A 87 -14.35 -20.81 -2.62
N THR A 88 -15.54 -20.45 -2.13
CA THR A 88 -16.80 -20.58 -2.88
C THR A 88 -16.72 -19.82 -4.21
N TRP A 89 -16.21 -18.59 -4.20
CA TRP A 89 -16.02 -17.83 -5.44
C TRP A 89 -15.04 -18.52 -6.41
N ARG A 90 -13.93 -19.07 -5.91
CA ARG A 90 -12.97 -19.83 -6.75
C ARG A 90 -13.59 -21.08 -7.35
N ASP A 91 -14.39 -21.83 -6.59
CA ASP A 91 -15.06 -23.04 -7.08
C ASP A 91 -16.11 -22.75 -8.14
N LEU A 92 -16.90 -21.68 -7.96
CA LEU A 92 -17.86 -21.23 -8.98
C LEU A 92 -17.16 -20.87 -10.30
N ARG A 93 -16.03 -20.17 -10.24
CA ARG A 93 -15.25 -19.82 -11.44
C ARG A 93 -14.63 -21.03 -12.14
N ARG A 94 -14.28 -22.07 -11.40
CA ARG A 94 -13.73 -23.33 -11.93
C ARG A 94 -14.80 -24.27 -12.47
N GLY A 95 -16.08 -23.96 -12.26
CA GLY A 95 -17.18 -24.87 -12.58
C GLY A 95 -17.26 -26.08 -11.64
N ASN A 96 -16.55 -26.06 -10.51
CA ASN A 96 -16.57 -27.14 -9.51
C ASN A 96 -17.88 -27.18 -8.71
N ARG A 97 -18.64 -26.08 -8.73
CA ARG A 97 -19.90 -25.90 -8.01
C ARG A 97 -20.89 -25.15 -8.87
N ALA A 98 -22.14 -25.60 -8.89
CA ALA A 98 -23.23 -24.87 -9.53
C ALA A 98 -23.62 -23.62 -8.71
N PRO A 99 -23.81 -22.45 -9.34
CA PRO A 99 -24.21 -21.25 -8.61
C PRO A 99 -25.67 -21.30 -8.16
N MET A 100 -25.91 -21.00 -6.89
CA MET A 100 -27.27 -20.79 -6.37
C MET A 100 -27.77 -19.39 -6.75
N GLY A 101 -29.07 -19.24 -6.97
CA GLY A 101 -29.68 -17.95 -7.33
C GLY A 101 -29.35 -16.83 -6.32
N ALA A 102 -29.41 -17.14 -5.02
CA ALA A 102 -29.03 -16.19 -3.96
C ALA A 102 -27.56 -15.76 -4.03
N THR A 103 -26.65 -16.66 -4.41
CA THR A 103 -25.23 -16.33 -4.58
C THR A 103 -25.01 -15.41 -5.78
N LEU A 104 -25.69 -15.67 -6.90
CA LEU A 104 -25.64 -14.79 -8.08
C LEU A 104 -26.15 -13.39 -7.75
N ALA A 105 -27.26 -13.28 -7.00
CA ALA A 105 -27.81 -12.00 -6.57
C ALA A 105 -26.81 -11.21 -5.72
N LYS A 106 -26.14 -11.85 -4.76
CA LYS A 106 -25.08 -11.22 -3.95
C LYS A 106 -23.89 -10.72 -4.77
N LEU A 107 -23.42 -11.55 -5.71
CA LEU A 107 -22.30 -11.19 -6.58
C LEU A 107 -22.65 -10.02 -7.50
N GLN A 108 -23.88 -10.00 -8.04
CA GLN A 108 -24.37 -8.91 -8.87
C GLN A 108 -24.53 -7.62 -8.05
N ALA A 109 -25.16 -7.71 -6.88
CA ALA A 109 -25.32 -6.58 -5.96
C ALA A 109 -23.97 -5.97 -5.56
N ALA A 110 -22.92 -6.78 -5.39
CA ALA A 110 -21.57 -6.28 -5.11
C ALA A 110 -20.93 -5.52 -6.28
N LEU A 111 -21.33 -5.79 -7.53
CA LEU A 111 -20.88 -5.05 -8.71
C LEU A 111 -21.67 -3.76 -8.91
N ASP A 112 -22.96 -3.80 -8.58
CA ASP A 112 -23.89 -2.68 -8.77
C ASP A 112 -23.89 -1.72 -7.57
N ALA A 113 -23.37 -2.15 -6.42
CA ALA A 113 -23.20 -1.30 -5.24
C ALA A 113 -22.36 -0.06 -5.62
N PRO A 114 -22.89 1.15 -5.38
CA PRO A 114 -22.13 2.36 -5.65
C PRO A 114 -20.85 2.29 -4.84
N ARG A 115 -19.71 2.34 -5.52
CA ARG A 115 -18.45 2.53 -4.81
C ARG A 115 -18.54 3.89 -4.18
N GLU A 116 -18.45 3.92 -2.86
CA GLU A 116 -18.23 5.16 -2.13
C GLU A 116 -16.80 5.62 -2.40
N THR A 117 -16.56 6.09 -3.63
CA THR A 117 -15.33 6.80 -3.98
C THR A 117 -15.46 8.17 -3.37
N LYS A 118 -14.84 8.36 -2.20
CA LYS A 118 -14.68 9.67 -1.60
C LYS A 118 -14.08 10.61 -2.67
N PRO A 119 -14.63 11.81 -2.90
CA PRO A 119 -14.08 12.74 -3.88
C PRO A 119 -12.60 12.99 -3.56
N PRO A 120 -11.71 13.01 -4.57
CA PRO A 120 -10.27 13.14 -4.33
C PRO A 120 -9.94 14.44 -3.58
N GLN A 121 -10.72 15.51 -3.77
CA GLN A 121 -10.55 16.77 -3.04
C GLN A 121 -10.80 16.60 -1.53
N VAL A 122 -11.80 15.81 -1.16
CA VAL A 122 -12.14 15.53 0.26
C VAL A 122 -11.02 14.71 0.89
N VAL A 123 -10.55 13.66 0.22
CA VAL A 123 -9.42 12.84 0.68
C VAL A 123 -8.14 13.69 0.85
N ALA A 124 -7.84 14.55 -0.13
CA ALA A 124 -6.68 15.43 -0.06
C ALA A 124 -6.79 16.45 1.07
N ALA A 125 -7.98 17.01 1.32
CA ALA A 125 -8.23 17.94 2.42
C ALA A 125 -8.03 17.26 3.79
N PHE A 126 -8.60 16.07 4.00
CA PHE A 126 -8.39 15.30 5.23
C PHE A 126 -6.92 14.92 5.43
N HIS A 127 -6.24 14.45 4.38
CA HIS A 127 -4.81 14.14 4.47
C HIS A 127 -3.98 15.37 4.88
N ARG A 128 -4.28 16.55 4.31
CA ARG A 128 -3.61 17.81 4.68
C ARG A 128 -3.89 18.20 6.13
N LEU A 129 -5.11 18.02 6.62
CA LEU A 129 -5.47 18.28 8.00
C LEU A 129 -4.68 17.37 8.96
N VAL A 130 -4.66 16.06 8.69
CA VAL A 130 -3.87 15.09 9.47
C VAL A 130 -2.38 15.47 9.47
N MET A 131 -1.85 15.84 8.31
CA MET A 131 -0.46 16.27 8.17
C MET A 131 -0.15 17.53 8.99
N GLN A 132 -1.07 18.50 9.02
CA GLN A 132 -0.96 19.69 9.87
C GLN A 132 -0.98 19.33 11.35
N THR A 133 -1.88 18.45 11.80
CA THR A 133 -1.94 18.02 13.20
C THR A 133 -0.65 17.34 13.63
N ILE A 134 -0.08 16.46 12.80
CA ILE A 134 1.21 15.81 13.08
C ILE A 134 2.34 16.84 13.12
N ALA A 135 2.37 17.78 12.16
CA ALA A 135 3.39 18.83 12.12
C ALA A 135 3.37 19.69 13.40
N MET A 136 2.18 20.03 13.91
CA MET A 136 2.04 20.74 15.18
C MET A 136 2.58 19.92 16.37
N GLN A 137 2.25 18.63 16.45
CA GLN A 137 2.75 17.75 17.52
C GLN A 137 4.28 17.60 17.49
N MET A 138 4.88 17.63 16.30
CA MET A 138 6.33 17.54 16.12
C MET A 138 7.05 18.89 16.10
N ALA A 139 6.34 20.00 16.38
CA ALA A 139 6.84 21.36 16.27
C ALA A 139 7.57 21.63 14.93
N PHE A 140 6.96 21.21 13.82
CA PHE A 140 7.45 21.40 12.46
C PHE A 140 6.60 22.44 11.73
N ASP A 141 7.26 23.33 10.99
CA ASP A 141 6.55 24.36 10.22
C ASP A 141 5.79 23.76 9.02
N LEU A 142 4.48 23.99 8.99
CA LEU A 142 3.60 23.51 7.93
C LEU A 142 3.92 24.16 6.58
N ALA A 143 4.33 25.43 6.57
CA ALA A 143 4.65 26.11 5.31
C ALA A 143 5.85 25.45 4.64
N MET A 144 6.92 25.17 5.39
CA MET A 144 8.05 24.36 4.92
C MET A 144 7.63 22.96 4.47
N LEU A 145 6.76 22.28 5.23
CA LEU A 145 6.31 20.93 4.89
C LEU A 145 5.62 20.89 3.52
N LEU A 146 4.73 21.86 3.26
CA LEU A 146 4.01 21.98 2.01
C LEU A 146 4.89 22.44 0.84
N ALA A 147 5.93 23.24 1.12
CA ALA A 147 6.89 23.69 0.12
C ALA A 147 7.95 22.62 -0.23
N THR A 148 8.04 21.54 0.54
CA THR A 148 9.05 20.50 0.32
C THR A 148 8.73 19.68 -0.93
N ASP A 149 9.67 19.64 -1.87
CA ASP A 149 9.60 18.75 -3.04
C ASP A 149 10.05 17.33 -2.67
N PHE A 150 9.12 16.39 -2.72
CA PHE A 150 9.35 14.97 -2.44
C PHE A 150 9.69 14.14 -3.67
N SER A 151 9.67 14.74 -4.87
CA SER A 151 10.12 14.07 -6.09
C SER A 151 11.65 13.88 -6.13
N VAL A 152 12.38 14.77 -5.44
CA VAL A 152 13.83 14.73 -5.31
C VAL A 152 14.22 14.19 -3.94
N GLN A 153 14.92 13.05 -3.91
CA GLN A 153 15.44 12.49 -2.66
C GLN A 153 16.60 13.33 -2.12
N ARG A 154 16.55 13.68 -0.83
CA ARG A 154 17.63 14.43 -0.13
C ARG A 154 17.98 13.76 1.20
N PRO A 155 18.62 12.57 1.17
CA PRO A 155 18.83 11.75 2.36
C PRO A 155 19.75 12.38 3.41
N SER A 156 20.57 13.36 3.05
CA SER A 156 21.45 14.09 3.97
C SER A 156 20.81 15.32 4.61
N ASN A 157 19.61 15.75 4.17
CA ASN A 157 18.95 16.92 4.71
C ASN A 157 17.99 16.54 5.86
N PRO A 158 18.27 16.94 7.12
CA PRO A 158 17.46 16.55 8.26
C PRO A 158 16.04 17.15 8.21
N GLN A 159 15.86 18.35 7.66
CA GLN A 159 14.53 18.94 7.50
C GLN A 159 13.69 18.16 6.50
N TRP A 160 14.30 17.74 5.37
CA TRP A 160 13.64 16.92 4.37
C TRP A 160 13.23 15.56 4.95
N LEU A 161 14.11 14.91 5.73
CA LEU A 161 13.80 13.64 6.40
C LEU A 161 12.63 13.77 7.38
N ARG A 162 12.60 14.85 8.19
CA ARG A 162 11.47 15.13 9.10
C ARG A 162 10.17 15.35 8.33
N ALA A 163 10.22 16.14 7.25
CA ALA A 163 9.06 16.37 6.39
C ALA A 163 8.54 15.08 5.73
N ALA A 164 9.45 14.25 5.23
CA ALA A 164 9.12 12.95 4.64
C ALA A 164 8.48 12.01 5.67
N ARG A 165 8.98 12.01 6.91
CA ARG A 165 8.41 11.23 8.00
C ARG A 165 6.98 11.68 8.33
N ILE A 166 6.73 12.98 8.40
CA ILE A 166 5.39 13.53 8.64
C ILE A 166 4.42 13.09 7.52
N ARG A 167 4.84 13.16 6.25
CA ARG A 167 4.05 12.70 5.11
C ARG A 167 3.74 11.20 5.17
N GLN A 168 4.70 10.37 5.58
CA GLN A 168 4.50 8.93 5.75
C GLN A 168 3.47 8.63 6.85
N MET A 169 3.57 9.28 8.01
CA MET A 169 2.60 9.13 9.10
C MET A 169 1.20 9.60 8.68
N ALA A 170 1.09 10.73 7.98
CA ALA A 170 -0.20 11.20 7.46
C ALA A 170 -0.82 10.21 6.46
N SER A 171 0.01 9.61 5.61
CA SER A 171 -0.42 8.56 4.67
C SER A 171 -0.90 7.30 5.38
N TYR A 172 -0.19 6.91 6.45
CA TYR A 172 -0.56 5.78 7.31
C TYR A 172 -1.93 6.02 7.95
N ILE A 173 -2.13 7.13 8.67
CA ILE A 173 -3.40 7.45 9.35
C ILE A 173 -4.54 7.53 8.33
N THR A 174 -4.34 8.22 7.21
CA THR A 174 -5.40 8.39 6.21
C THR A 174 -5.80 7.06 5.57
N SER A 175 -4.86 6.14 5.35
CA SER A 175 -5.18 4.84 4.75
C SER A 175 -5.74 3.83 5.75
N VAL A 176 -5.15 3.73 6.94
CA VAL A 176 -5.49 2.73 7.96
C VAL A 176 -6.68 3.18 8.80
N GLU A 177 -6.63 4.38 9.37
CA GLU A 177 -7.65 4.85 10.32
C GLU A 177 -8.89 5.39 9.62
N LEU A 178 -8.71 6.14 8.53
CA LEU A 178 -9.84 6.70 7.75
C LEU A 178 -10.36 5.75 6.65
N GLY A 179 -9.77 4.56 6.54
CA GLY A 179 -10.16 3.52 5.60
C GLY A 179 -10.07 3.94 4.13
N VAL A 180 -9.22 4.92 3.79
CA VAL A 180 -9.04 5.35 2.40
C VAL A 180 -8.15 4.34 1.68
N SER A 181 -8.60 3.85 0.52
CA SER A 181 -7.78 2.91 -0.24
C SER A 181 -6.47 3.57 -0.71
N ASN A 182 -5.36 2.82 -0.75
CA ASN A 182 -4.06 3.35 -1.20
C ASN A 182 -4.13 3.94 -2.62
N ALA A 183 -5.01 3.42 -3.47
CA ALA A 183 -5.21 3.92 -4.82
C ALA A 183 -5.94 5.28 -4.82
N ASP A 184 -6.96 5.45 -3.97
CA ASP A 184 -7.68 6.72 -3.84
C ASP A 184 -6.80 7.78 -3.19
N LEU A 185 -6.06 7.40 -2.14
CA LEU A 185 -5.12 8.29 -1.46
C LEU A 185 -4.02 8.76 -2.41
N GLY A 186 -3.37 7.84 -3.12
CA GLY A 186 -2.35 8.20 -4.11
C GLY A 186 -2.88 9.15 -5.17
N ARG A 187 -4.06 8.85 -5.75
CA ARG A 187 -4.71 9.76 -6.71
C ARG A 187 -5.01 11.14 -6.12
N ALA A 188 -5.47 11.20 -4.87
CA ALA A 188 -5.84 12.45 -4.20
C ALA A 188 -4.63 13.36 -3.93
N ILE A 189 -3.47 12.80 -3.58
CA ILE A 189 -2.28 13.57 -3.20
C ILE A 189 -1.19 13.63 -4.29
N GLY A 190 -1.48 13.11 -5.48
CA GLY A 190 -0.53 13.08 -6.60
C GLY A 190 0.62 12.10 -6.41
N ASP A 191 0.35 10.96 -5.78
CA ASP A 191 1.33 9.91 -5.49
C ASP A 191 0.90 8.55 -6.09
N THR A 192 1.84 7.60 -6.17
CA THR A 192 1.53 6.26 -6.65
C THR A 192 0.99 5.37 -5.54
N ARG A 193 0.11 4.42 -5.88
CA ARG A 193 -0.37 3.39 -4.92
C ARG A 193 0.78 2.65 -4.24
N ALA A 194 1.87 2.40 -4.96
CA ALA A 194 3.05 1.71 -4.44
C ALA A 194 3.76 2.54 -3.36
N ASN A 195 3.96 3.85 -3.60
CA ASN A 195 4.55 4.75 -2.62
C ASN A 195 3.71 4.86 -1.35
N ILE A 196 2.39 4.89 -1.45
CA ILE A 196 1.51 4.85 -0.26
C ILE A 196 1.70 3.55 0.53
N LYS A 197 1.82 2.41 -0.16
CA LYS A 197 2.11 1.13 0.50
C LYS A 197 3.47 1.18 1.22
N TYR A 198 4.53 1.63 0.54
CA TYR A 198 5.85 1.75 1.15
C TYR A 198 5.87 2.68 2.35
N ALA A 199 5.19 3.82 2.27
CA ALA A 199 5.05 4.75 3.38
C ALA A 199 4.36 4.10 4.58
N ARG A 200 3.31 3.32 4.34
CA ARG A 200 2.60 2.59 5.40
C ARG A 200 3.49 1.52 6.04
N ASP A 201 4.11 0.67 5.24
CA ASP A 201 4.97 -0.41 5.73
C ASP A 201 6.13 0.16 6.58
N ALA A 202 6.75 1.25 6.10
CA ALA A 202 7.82 1.94 6.84
C ALA A 202 7.37 2.52 8.20
N ILE A 203 6.08 2.86 8.36
CA ILE A 203 5.55 3.31 9.66
C ILE A 203 5.24 2.12 10.56
N GLU A 204 4.73 1.00 10.03
CA GLU A 204 4.51 -0.23 10.82
C GLU A 204 5.83 -0.75 11.38
N ASP A 205 6.89 -0.83 10.57
CA ASP A 205 8.22 -1.24 11.01
C ASP A 205 8.71 -0.38 12.19
N LEU A 206 8.49 0.94 12.15
CA LEU A 206 8.88 1.85 13.23
C LEU A 206 8.02 1.72 14.49
N ARG A 207 6.78 1.26 14.37
CA ARG A 207 5.89 1.04 15.52
C ARG A 207 6.31 -0.19 16.29
N GLU A 208 6.75 -1.24 15.60
CA GLU A 208 7.26 -2.47 16.21
C GLU A 208 8.48 -2.20 17.12
N ASP A 209 9.29 -1.21 16.77
CA ASP A 209 10.47 -0.79 17.55
C ASP A 209 10.13 -0.01 18.85
N GLY A 210 8.85 0.20 19.19
CA GLY A 210 8.43 0.81 20.47
C GLY A 210 8.59 2.34 20.54
N ASN A 211 8.56 3.00 19.39
CA ASN A 211 9.01 4.38 19.23
C ASN A 211 8.00 5.49 19.64
N GLU A 212 8.55 6.69 19.83
CA GLU A 212 7.87 8.00 19.92
C GLU A 212 6.75 8.19 18.88
N ILE A 213 6.92 7.59 17.70
CA ILE A 213 5.96 7.61 16.59
C ILE A 213 4.60 7.05 17.01
N ASP A 214 4.55 5.96 17.78
CA ASP A 214 3.27 5.36 18.19
C ASP A 214 2.48 6.32 19.10
N ARG A 215 3.16 7.08 19.97
CA ARG A 215 2.52 8.12 20.80
C ARG A 215 1.88 9.21 19.97
N VAL A 216 2.58 9.70 18.94
CA VAL A 216 2.05 10.72 18.02
C VAL A 216 0.87 10.16 17.24
N LEU A 217 0.97 8.93 16.73
CA LEU A 217 -0.12 8.28 15.99
C LEU A 217 -1.37 8.10 16.87
N VAL A 218 -1.22 7.63 18.12
CA VAL A 218 -2.33 7.46 19.06
C VAL A 218 -3.00 8.81 19.35
N ALA A 219 -2.21 9.85 19.66
CA ALA A 219 -2.75 11.18 19.95
C ALA A 219 -3.52 11.78 18.76
N VAL A 220 -2.97 11.69 17.55
CA VAL A 220 -3.63 12.20 16.34
C VAL A 220 -4.86 11.38 15.99
N THR A 221 -4.81 10.05 16.14
CA THR A 221 -5.95 9.16 15.86
C THR A 221 -7.10 9.43 16.81
N GLN A 222 -6.84 9.69 18.10
CA GLN A 222 -7.87 10.07 19.06
C GLN A 222 -8.54 11.38 18.67
N LEU A 223 -7.77 12.38 18.23
CA LEU A 223 -8.31 13.67 17.79
C LEU A 223 -9.17 13.54 16.52
N VAL A 224 -8.77 12.69 15.59
CA VAL A 224 -9.50 12.47 14.32
C VAL A 224 -10.81 11.69 14.54
N ARG A 225 -10.89 10.88 15.61
CA ARG A 225 -12.09 10.09 15.95
C ARG A 225 -13.08 10.83 16.86
N ALA A 226 -12.65 11.89 17.52
CA ALA A 226 -13.48 12.73 18.38
C ALA A 226 -14.41 13.63 17.56
#